data_AF-A0A497B9G8-F1
#
_entry.id   AF-A0A497B9G8-F1
#
_cell.length_a   1.000
_cell.length_b   1.000
_cell.length_c   1.000
_cell.angle_alpha   90.00
_cell.angle_beta   90.00
_cell.angle_gamma   90.00
#
_symmetry.space_group_name_H-M   'P 1'
#
loop_
_entity.id
_entity.type
_entity.pdbx_description
1 polymer ?
#
loop_
_entity_poly.entity_id
_entity_poly.type
_entity_poly.pdbx_seq_one_letter_code
_entity_poly.pdbx_strand_id
1 'polypeptide(L)'
;MSEQLIHLRIKVKSLVDESKTIRKEANKTSGMAKWRLNHHRTTVVRVHTRYNLLAYGLLRGIPYSVMEKKCYGRPNFTAVAKHAKKFGGTPAAIDAWTEAAEGHLETQKEKLKLAS
;
A
#
# COMPACT_ATOMS: atom_id res chain seq x y z
N MET A 1 3.59 21.56 -2.46
CA MET A 1 3.09 20.17 -2.62
C MET A 1 2.28 20.15 -3.91
N SER A 2 2.58 19.28 -4.87
CA SER A 2 1.86 19.27 -6.16
C SER A 2 0.38 18.91 -5.97
N GLU A 3 -0.50 19.42 -6.83
CA GLU A 3 -1.94 19.12 -6.81
C GLU A 3 -2.21 17.60 -6.86
N GLN A 4 -1.42 16.88 -7.65
CA GLN A 4 -1.50 15.42 -7.77
C GLN A 4 -1.21 14.70 -6.45
N LEU A 5 -0.23 15.16 -5.67
CA LEU A 5 0.06 14.63 -4.34
C LEU A 5 -1.06 14.92 -3.33
N ILE A 6 -1.73 16.07 -3.46
CA ILE A 6 -2.89 16.41 -2.63
C ILE A 6 -4.03 15.43 -2.93
N HIS A 7 -4.33 15.16 -4.20
CA HIS A 7 -5.35 14.18 -4.60
C HIS A 7 -5.03 12.76 -4.12
N LEU A 8 -3.78 12.32 -4.23
CA LEU A 8 -3.36 11.01 -3.72
C LEU A 8 -3.50 10.93 -2.20
N ARG A 9 -3.14 12.00 -1.47
CA ARG A 9 -3.32 12.10 -0.02
C ARG A 9 -4.81 12.05 0.37
N ILE A 10 -5.68 12.76 -0.35
CA ILE A 10 -7.14 12.70 -0.14
C ILE A 10 -7.64 11.27 -0.35
N LYS A 11 -7.19 10.59 -1.41
CA LYS A 11 -7.54 9.20 -1.68
C LYS A 11 -7.12 8.25 -0.56
N VAL A 12 -5.90 8.38 -0.03
CA VAL A 12 -5.44 7.58 1.12
C VAL A 12 -6.33 7.83 2.34
N LYS A 13 -6.67 9.09 2.65
CA LYS A 13 -7.57 9.42 3.76
C LYS A 13 -8.95 8.79 3.59
N SER A 14 -9.51 8.86 2.38
CA SER A 14 -10.81 8.25 2.06
C SER A 14 -10.81 6.74 2.32
N LEU A 15 -9.75 6.02 1.93
CA LEU A 15 -9.63 4.57 2.17
C LEU A 15 -9.51 4.24 3.67
N VAL A 16 -8.81 5.09 4.43
CA VAL A 16 -8.71 4.96 5.89
C VAL A 16 -10.08 5.13 6.54
N ASP A 17 -10.85 6.12 6.10
CA ASP A 17 -12.18 6.39 6.65
C ASP A 17 -13.19 5.30 6.24
N GLU A 18 -13.12 4.78 5.02
CA GLU A 18 -13.85 3.59 4.60
C GLU A 18 -13.56 2.39 5.51
N SER A 19 -12.28 2.12 5.80
CA SER A 19 -11.87 1.03 6.71
C SER A 19 -12.45 1.19 8.12
N LYS A 20 -12.52 2.44 8.64
CA LYS A 20 -13.15 2.74 9.94
C LYS A 20 -14.67 2.52 9.89
N THR A 21 -15.33 2.98 8.84
CA THR A 21 -16.77 2.80 8.63
C THR A 21 -17.12 1.32 8.55
N ILE A 22 -16.41 0.54 7.73
CA ILE A 22 -16.62 -0.91 7.63
C ILE A 22 -16.44 -1.58 8.99
N ARG A 23 -15.43 -1.19 9.78
CA ARG A 23 -15.23 -1.73 11.13
C ARG A 23 -16.40 -1.42 12.05
N LYS A 24 -16.91 -0.19 12.02
CA LYS A 24 -18.06 0.24 12.83
C LYS A 24 -19.31 -0.57 12.48
N GLU A 25 -19.59 -0.77 11.20
CA GLU A 25 -20.74 -1.56 10.74
C GLU A 25 -20.56 -3.06 10.98
N ALA A 26 -19.35 -3.59 10.84
CA ALA A 26 -19.04 -4.98 11.17
C ALA A 26 -19.24 -5.30 12.66
N ASN A 27 -19.11 -4.31 13.54
CA ASN A 27 -19.34 -4.49 14.97
C ASN A 27 -20.83 -4.51 15.34
N LYS A 28 -21.71 -3.96 14.50
CA LYS A 28 -23.17 -3.99 14.67
C LYS A 28 -23.84 -5.19 14.02
N THR A 29 -23.09 -5.98 13.27
CA THR A 29 -23.56 -7.14 12.51
C THR A 29 -22.99 -8.43 13.08
N SER A 30 -23.53 -9.57 12.66
CA SER A 30 -23.08 -10.91 13.09
C SER A 30 -23.01 -11.88 11.90
N GLY A 31 -22.49 -13.08 12.15
CA GLY A 31 -22.42 -14.17 11.17
C GLY A 31 -21.73 -13.79 9.86
N MET A 32 -22.34 -14.19 8.74
CA MET A 32 -21.78 -14.02 7.40
C MET A 32 -21.65 -12.55 6.99
N ALA A 33 -22.56 -11.68 7.42
CA ALA A 33 -22.50 -10.25 7.11
C ALA A 33 -21.25 -9.61 7.74
N LYS A 34 -20.99 -9.90 9.01
CA LYS A 34 -19.78 -9.46 9.71
C LYS A 34 -18.51 -10.01 9.05
N TRP A 35 -18.52 -11.28 8.64
CA TRP A 35 -17.39 -11.87 7.94
C TRP A 35 -17.10 -11.15 6.61
N ARG A 36 -18.13 -10.92 5.77
CA ARG A 36 -17.98 -10.23 4.48
C ARG A 36 -17.41 -8.82 4.62
N LEU A 37 -17.92 -8.05 5.59
CA LEU A 37 -17.41 -6.71 5.88
C LEU A 37 -15.93 -6.74 6.30
N ASN A 38 -15.58 -7.63 7.23
CA ASN A 38 -14.20 -7.77 7.67
C ASN A 38 -13.29 -8.25 6.53
N HIS A 39 -13.74 -9.21 5.74
CA HIS A 39 -13.03 -9.70 4.57
C HIS A 39 -12.73 -8.54 3.62
N HIS A 40 -13.76 -7.81 3.16
CA HIS A 40 -13.61 -6.66 2.27
C HIS A 40 -12.64 -5.59 2.81
N ARG A 41 -12.73 -5.24 4.10
CA ARG A 41 -11.79 -4.31 4.76
C ARG A 41 -10.34 -4.79 4.67
N THR A 42 -10.12 -6.08 4.85
CA THR A 42 -8.77 -6.67 4.91
C THR A 42 -8.18 -7.06 3.56
N THR A 43 -9.00 -7.36 2.56
CA THR A 43 -8.55 -7.81 1.23
C THR A 43 -8.61 -6.71 0.20
N VAL A 44 -9.67 -5.89 0.19
CA VAL A 44 -9.82 -4.81 -0.78
C VAL A 44 -9.21 -3.53 -0.21
N VAL A 45 -9.79 -3.00 0.87
CA VAL A 45 -9.43 -1.67 1.38
C VAL A 45 -7.98 -1.61 1.85
N ARG A 46 -7.52 -2.60 2.61
CA ARG A 46 -6.13 -2.68 3.07
C ARG A 46 -5.13 -2.72 1.91
N VAL A 47 -5.41 -3.52 0.88
CA VAL A 47 -4.53 -3.69 -0.28
C VAL A 47 -4.46 -2.39 -1.08
N HIS A 48 -5.61 -1.77 -1.37
CA HIS A 48 -5.65 -0.47 -2.03
C HIS A 48 -4.94 0.62 -1.20
N THR A 49 -5.13 0.63 0.12
CA THR A 49 -4.47 1.59 1.00
C THR A 49 -2.94 1.44 0.92
N ARG A 50 -2.43 0.21 1.01
CA ARG A 50 -1.00 -0.09 0.87
C ARG A 50 -0.44 0.43 -0.45
N TYR A 51 -1.10 0.15 -1.58
CA TYR A 51 -0.61 0.62 -2.89
C TYR A 51 -0.58 2.14 -3.02
N ASN A 52 -1.60 2.83 -2.50
CA ASN A 52 -1.64 4.30 -2.55
C ASN A 52 -0.61 4.93 -1.60
N LEU A 53 -0.35 4.32 -0.43
CA LEU A 53 0.72 4.76 0.48
C LEU A 53 2.11 4.57 -0.13
N LEU A 54 2.38 3.42 -0.75
CA LEU A 54 3.64 3.16 -1.43
C LEU A 54 3.85 4.14 -2.60
N ALA A 55 2.82 4.36 -3.42
CA ALA A 55 2.88 5.36 -4.49
C ALA A 55 3.12 6.77 -3.94
N TYR A 56 2.50 7.13 -2.82
CA TYR A 56 2.71 8.42 -2.17
C TYR A 56 4.14 8.58 -1.65
N GLY A 57 4.71 7.53 -1.04
CA GLY A 57 6.11 7.51 -0.61
C GLY A 57 7.08 7.65 -1.77
N LEU A 58 6.86 6.89 -2.85
CA LEU A 58 7.64 6.96 -4.10
C LEU A 58 7.68 8.38 -4.65
N LEU A 59 6.52 9.01 -4.84
CA LEU A 59 6.42 10.38 -5.38
C LEU A 59 7.03 11.45 -4.45
N ARG A 60 7.24 11.11 -3.19
CA ARG A 60 7.93 11.93 -2.21
C ARG A 60 9.43 11.67 -2.11
N GLY A 61 9.96 10.72 -2.88
CA GLY A 61 11.36 10.28 -2.79
C GLY A 61 11.66 9.49 -1.52
N ILE A 62 10.66 8.90 -0.87
CA ILE A 62 10.86 8.06 0.32
C ILE A 62 11.25 6.65 -0.15
N PRO A 63 12.42 6.13 0.26
CA PRO A 63 12.84 4.79 -0.14
C PRO A 63 11.92 3.71 0.47
N TYR A 64 11.72 2.62 -0.27
CA TYR A 64 10.83 1.53 0.15
C TYR A 64 11.19 0.94 1.53
N SER A 65 12.48 0.83 1.84
CA SER A 65 12.98 0.32 3.12
C SER A 65 12.53 1.12 4.34
N VAL A 66 12.25 2.42 4.17
CA VAL A 66 11.70 3.29 5.22
C VAL A 66 10.18 3.11 5.34
N MET A 67 9.49 2.87 4.22
CA MET A 67 8.04 2.68 4.17
C MET A 67 7.62 1.35 4.77
N GLU A 68 8.31 0.26 4.43
CA GLU A 68 7.97 -1.09 4.85
C GLU A 68 9.20 -1.83 5.40
N LYS A 69 9.51 -1.54 6.67
CA LYS A 69 10.63 -2.17 7.40
C LYS A 69 10.55 -3.69 7.48
N LYS A 70 9.34 -4.25 7.42
CA LYS A 70 9.07 -5.70 7.39
C LYS A 70 7.92 -5.94 6.43
N CYS A 71 8.09 -6.90 5.53
CA CYS A 71 7.09 -7.26 4.55
C CYS A 71 6.80 -8.76 4.59
N TYR A 72 5.58 -9.13 4.97
CA TYR A 72 5.12 -10.53 5.02
C TYR A 72 4.54 -11.04 3.68
N GLY A 73 4.32 -10.16 2.71
CA GLY A 73 3.80 -10.52 1.40
C GLY A 73 4.16 -9.48 0.35
N ARG A 74 4.75 -9.94 -0.76
CA ARG A 74 5.26 -9.09 -1.84
C ARG A 74 4.17 -8.11 -2.32
N PRO A 75 4.41 -6.78 -2.31
CA PRO A 75 3.49 -5.83 -2.90
C PRO A 75 3.34 -6.06 -4.40
N ASN A 76 2.17 -5.76 -4.96
CA ASN A 76 2.00 -5.69 -6.40
C ASN A 76 2.57 -4.35 -6.91
N PHE A 77 3.83 -4.34 -7.32
CA PHE A 77 4.50 -3.14 -7.81
C PHE A 77 3.89 -2.59 -9.11
N THR A 78 3.29 -3.44 -9.95
CA THR A 78 2.53 -2.97 -11.13
C THR A 78 1.37 -2.06 -10.73
N ALA A 79 0.66 -2.39 -9.65
CA ALA A 79 -0.43 -1.55 -9.13
C ALA A 79 0.12 -0.24 -8.52
N VAL A 80 1.24 -0.29 -7.80
CA VAL A 80 1.92 0.89 -7.25
C VAL A 80 2.37 1.83 -8.38
N ALA A 81 3.03 1.30 -9.40
CA ALA A 81 3.46 2.03 -10.60
C ALA A 81 2.27 2.69 -11.32
N LYS A 82 1.15 1.97 -11.47
CA LYS A 82 -0.08 2.53 -12.06
C LYS A 82 -0.60 3.73 -11.26
N HIS A 83 -0.56 3.66 -9.93
CA HIS A 83 -0.93 4.80 -9.08
C HIS A 83 0.08 5.95 -9.19
N ALA A 84 1.38 5.67 -9.08
CA ALA A 84 2.41 6.70 -9.17
C ALA A 84 2.36 7.44 -10.52
N LYS A 85 2.24 6.70 -11.64
CA LYS A 85 2.10 7.26 -13.00
C LYS A 85 0.88 8.17 -13.12
N LYS A 86 -0.27 7.78 -12.54
CA LYS A 86 -1.49 8.61 -12.53
C LYS A 86 -1.29 9.96 -11.83
N PHE A 87 -0.41 10.02 -10.84
CA PHE A 87 -0.17 11.20 -10.00
C PHE A 87 1.19 11.87 -10.27
N GLY A 88 1.72 11.71 -11.49
CA GLY A 88 2.88 12.48 -11.98
C GLY A 88 4.25 11.82 -11.81
N GLY A 89 4.31 10.55 -11.45
CA GLY A 89 5.57 9.81 -11.41
C GLY A 89 6.14 9.61 -12.80
N THR A 90 7.43 9.91 -12.98
CA THR A 90 8.15 9.63 -14.23
C THR A 90 8.48 8.14 -14.31
N PRO A 91 8.52 7.54 -15.51
CA PRO A 91 8.89 6.12 -15.66
C PRO A 91 10.23 5.80 -15.00
N ALA A 92 11.27 6.60 -15.26
CA ALA A 92 12.60 6.41 -14.68
C ALA A 92 12.60 6.41 -13.14
N ALA A 93 11.84 7.31 -12.49
CA ALA A 93 11.75 7.33 -11.04
C ALA A 93 10.97 6.13 -10.48
N ILE A 94 9.94 5.68 -11.20
CA ILE A 94 9.15 4.51 -10.82
C ILE A 94 9.99 3.24 -10.91
N ASP A 95 10.73 3.07 -12.01
CA ASP A 95 11.57 1.91 -12.26
C ASP A 95 12.69 1.83 -11.23
N ALA A 96 13.45 2.91 -11.03
CA ALA A 96 14.51 2.97 -10.03
C ALA A 96 14.01 2.68 -8.61
N TRP A 97 12.84 3.22 -8.24
CA TRP A 97 12.25 2.95 -6.92
C TRP A 97 11.81 1.48 -6.79
N THR A 98 11.27 0.90 -7.86
CA THR A 98 10.80 -0.49 -7.88
C THR A 98 11.97 -1.46 -7.78
N GLU A 99 13.04 -1.24 -8.54
CA GLU A 99 14.27 -2.04 -8.45
C GLU A 99 14.86 -2.02 -7.03
N ALA A 100 14.96 -0.83 -6.43
CA ALA A 100 15.42 -0.69 -5.05
C ALA A 100 14.50 -1.40 -4.04
N ALA A 101 13.18 -1.37 -4.27
CA ALA A 101 12.19 -2.06 -3.44
C ALA A 101 12.34 -3.59 -3.55
N GLU A 102 12.55 -4.10 -4.75
CA GLU A 102 12.77 -5.54 -5.00
C GLU A 102 14.06 -6.04 -4.35
N GLY A 103 15.17 -5.30 -4.51
CA GLY A 103 16.43 -5.64 -3.85
C GLY A 103 16.28 -5.70 -2.33
N HIS A 104 15.55 -4.75 -1.72
CA HIS A 104 15.28 -4.77 -0.29
C HIS A 104 14.47 -6.01 0.16
N LEU A 105 13.50 -6.45 -0.64
CA LEU A 105 12.68 -7.61 -0.32
C LEU A 105 13.46 -8.92 -0.39
N GLU A 106 14.36 -9.07 -1.36
CA GLU A 106 15.23 -10.25 -1.43
C GLU A 106 16.18 -10.30 -0.22
N THR A 107 16.77 -9.17 0.18
CA THR A 107 17.57 -9.11 1.42
C THR A 107 16.76 -9.49 2.67
N GLN A 108 15.49 -9.08 2.77
CA GLN A 108 14.63 -9.49 3.89
C GLN A 108 14.36 -10.99 3.89
N LYS A 109 14.09 -11.57 2.72
CA LYS A 109 13.82 -13.00 2.54
C LYS A 109 15.04 -13.85 2.91
N GLU A 110 16.24 -13.44 2.53
CA GLU A 110 17.48 -14.10 2.92
C GLU A 110 17.70 -14.09 4.44
N LYS A 111 17.49 -12.93 5.09
CA LYS A 111 17.58 -12.82 6.55
C LYS A 111 16.59 -13.73 7.27
N LEU A 112 15.37 -13.87 6.74
CA LEU A 112 14.37 -14.77 7.29
C LEU A 112 14.76 -16.24 7.16
N LYS A 113 15.36 -16.65 6.04
CA LYS A 113 15.88 -18.01 5.84
C LYS A 113 17.04 -18.37 6.76
N LEU A 114 17.90 -17.40 7.09
CA LEU A 114 19.03 -17.62 7.99
C LEU A 114 18.63 -17.67 9.48
N ALA A 115 17.42 -17.22 9.80
CA ALA A 115 16.89 -17.17 11.17
C ALA A 115 15.92 -18.34 11.49
N SER A 116 15.62 -19.19 10.51
CA SER A 116 14.77 -20.39 10.61
C SER A 116 15.60 -21.65 10.67
#